data_AF-A0A2M6X6J4-F1
#
_entry.id   AF-A0A2M6X6J4-F1
#
_cell.length_a   1.000
_cell.length_b   1.000
_cell.length_c   1.000
_cell.angle_alpha   90.00
_cell.angle_beta   90.00
_cell.angle_gamma   90.00
#
_symmetry.space_group_name_H-M   'P 1'
#
loop_
_entity.id
_entity.type
_entity.pdbx_description
1 polymer ?
#
loop_
_entity_poly.entity_id
_entity_poly.type
_entity_poly.pdbx_seq_one_letter_code
_entity_poly.pdbx_strand_id
1 'polypeptide(L)'
;MPFLNLILTALFVCVLSTGDPIAAAPSKKRTARPVTKKSPTKSKASSTGDTNKPEKTSPIVSFRRLETFSNYKKHLIKMRQTTCPKSTAQEFETLYLDYQREEPLPFLPDPDVSNDDLEEIEDLLVEKKNWIDKRMMTVERSASRWPAQKEQTEQLRKKVANYFLNPKDSEWESLRFQLIRWIESLKFLGNFSFPVDHLANRHKYEELKTKADGQHKKFFIMRKIWEDGAPENESGDSDRYYRTSIDTIYLKLLRSKRPPIDTALKRDLIWVFGVVEDLLKINAEQWSERFRLWESKVGGQIEFLKKTRKASAEDITELQKTRANARNALFNFVFAKQAQTYKFWQSKPVALQAAFTVDQILLNEVGYPTDYNEIDRRDIIRLAYARLSISDFNTLTKRQGLYNLLSVSAQNAIDNPSHLNVMFREDEFSFTIPTFRAVKEIFCPELSRWYDKIRKTNYSLHTAVHAELRKLKKIENPPLRYFSRRSMVGRIDISALWKEFIPLENIRGRPIRVKEKFYSRLIERGTPIEEYESEGLLLIYYSDNYYLLDRKNKKVFDYRDPDYFQFFTGARS
;
A
#
# COMPACT_ATOMS: atom_id res chain seq x y z
N MET A 1 33.69 -35.50 9.49
CA MET A 1 34.50 -34.35 9.06
C MET A 1 33.91 -33.80 7.77
N PRO A 2 33.81 -32.47 7.60
CA PRO A 2 32.51 -31.84 7.36
C PRO A 2 32.45 -30.92 6.11
N PHE A 3 31.26 -30.33 5.94
CA PHE A 3 30.87 -29.14 5.17
C PHE A 3 30.30 -29.34 3.76
N LEU A 4 28.99 -29.58 3.71
CA LEU A 4 28.10 -28.94 2.73
C LEU A 4 26.92 -28.32 3.48
N ASN A 5 27.03 -27.02 3.78
CA ASN A 5 25.91 -26.22 4.28
C ASN A 5 25.17 -25.64 3.07
N LEU A 6 23.92 -26.09 2.87
CA LEU A 6 22.97 -25.47 1.96
C LEU A 6 22.51 -24.15 2.59
N ILE A 7 22.88 -23.04 1.94
CA ILE A 7 22.35 -21.70 2.24
C ILE A 7 20.98 -21.60 1.55
N LEU A 8 19.91 -21.71 2.34
CA LEU A 8 18.55 -21.35 1.93
C LEU A 8 18.36 -19.85 2.19
N THR A 9 18.56 -19.06 1.15
CA THR A 9 18.38 -17.61 1.16
C THR A 9 16.88 -17.30 1.06
N ALA A 10 16.26 -16.92 2.17
CA ALA A 10 14.89 -16.45 2.18
C ALA A 10 14.83 -14.98 1.69
N LEU A 11 14.30 -14.79 0.48
CA LEU A 11 13.99 -13.48 -0.10
C LEU A 11 12.71 -12.93 0.55
N PHE A 12 12.88 -11.96 1.46
CA PHE A 12 11.76 -11.22 2.05
C PHE A 12 11.90 -9.74 1.68
N VAL A 13 10.91 -9.24 0.93
CA VAL A 13 10.85 -7.87 0.42
C VAL A 13 9.69 -7.16 1.10
N CYS A 14 9.99 -6.21 1.99
CA CYS A 14 9.06 -5.16 2.39
C CYS A 14 9.39 -3.84 1.72
N VAL A 15 8.33 -3.09 1.43
CA VAL A 15 8.34 -1.86 0.65
C VAL A 15 8.48 -0.68 1.62
N LEU A 16 9.67 -0.10 1.70
CA LEU A 16 9.87 1.22 2.30
C LEU A 16 9.42 2.31 1.31
N SER A 17 8.10 2.57 1.32
CA SER A 17 7.52 3.82 0.83
C SER A 17 7.10 4.63 2.04
N THR A 18 7.85 5.68 2.38
CA THR A 18 7.34 6.75 3.24
C THR A 18 6.33 7.53 2.41
N GLY A 19 5.07 7.17 2.57
CA GLY A 19 3.91 7.80 2.00
C GLY A 19 2.72 7.35 2.84
N ASP A 20 2.02 8.30 3.43
CA ASP A 20 0.83 8.02 4.23
C ASP A 20 -0.17 7.14 3.46
N PRO A 21 -0.89 6.23 4.14
CA PRO A 21 -1.93 5.45 3.49
C PRO A 21 -3.11 6.36 3.13
N ILE A 22 -3.43 6.37 1.83
CA ILE A 22 -4.74 6.70 1.26
C ILE A 22 -5.22 8.14 1.55
N ALA A 23 -5.06 9.01 0.54
CA ALA A 23 -5.78 10.26 0.42
C ALA A 23 -7.27 10.05 0.78
N ALA A 24 -7.70 10.66 1.88
CA ALA A 24 -9.07 10.62 2.34
C ALA A 24 -10.00 11.23 1.27
N ALA A 25 -10.97 10.44 0.80
CA ALA A 25 -12.05 10.96 -0.03
C ALA A 25 -12.87 12.02 0.75
N PRO A 26 -13.29 13.12 0.11
CA PRO A 26 -13.89 14.27 0.80
C PRO A 26 -15.28 13.93 1.40
N SER A 27 -15.44 14.26 2.69
CA SER A 27 -16.68 14.02 3.44
C SER A 27 -17.85 14.84 2.92
N LYS A 28 -18.97 14.18 2.56
CA LYS A 28 -20.26 14.84 2.31
C LYS A 28 -21.06 14.92 3.63
N LYS A 29 -21.18 16.13 4.18
CA LYS A 29 -22.15 16.45 5.24
C LYS A 29 -23.58 16.44 4.68
N ARG A 30 -24.51 15.70 5.30
CA ARG A 30 -25.93 16.13 5.37
C ARG A 30 -26.79 15.38 6.40
N THR A 31 -27.28 16.19 7.34
CA THR A 31 -28.61 16.27 7.97
C THR A 31 -29.38 14.99 8.38
N ALA A 32 -29.62 14.91 9.69
CA ALA A 32 -30.41 13.91 10.39
C ALA A 32 -31.94 14.00 10.16
N ARG A 33 -32.63 12.86 10.23
CA ARG A 33 -34.04 12.73 10.61
C ARG A 33 -34.28 11.40 11.39
N PRO A 34 -35.35 11.31 12.19
CA PRO A 34 -35.34 10.60 13.48
C PRO A 34 -35.79 9.13 13.41
N VAL A 35 -35.32 8.38 14.40
CA VAL A 35 -35.57 6.96 14.66
C VAL A 35 -36.88 6.80 15.46
N THR A 36 -37.77 5.93 15.00
CA THR A 36 -38.85 5.37 15.82
C THR A 36 -38.41 4.04 16.45
N LYS A 37 -38.59 3.95 17.76
CA LYS A 37 -38.30 2.81 18.64
C LYS A 37 -39.26 1.65 18.38
N LYS A 38 -38.78 0.40 18.48
CA LYS A 38 -39.51 -0.70 19.13
C LYS A 38 -38.53 -1.73 19.69
N SER A 39 -38.73 -2.04 20.96
CA SER A 39 -37.95 -2.93 21.82
C SER A 39 -38.53 -4.36 21.82
N PRO A 40 -37.81 -5.35 22.38
CA PRO A 40 -37.85 -6.74 21.95
C PRO A 40 -38.58 -7.69 22.91
N THR A 41 -38.84 -8.91 22.45
CA THR A 41 -39.20 -10.04 23.31
C THR A 41 -38.16 -11.16 23.23
N LYS A 42 -37.83 -11.66 24.42
CA LYS A 42 -36.84 -12.68 24.77
C LYS A 42 -37.36 -14.09 24.49
N SER A 43 -36.45 -15.03 24.26
CA SER A 43 -36.54 -16.36 24.87
C SER A 43 -35.15 -16.97 25.10
N LYS A 44 -34.99 -17.57 26.29
CA LYS A 44 -33.81 -18.28 26.81
C LYS A 44 -33.92 -19.77 26.44
N ALA A 45 -32.78 -20.44 26.25
CA ALA A 45 -32.62 -21.85 26.63
C ALA A 45 -31.12 -22.17 26.85
N SER A 46 -30.84 -22.76 28.02
CA SER A 46 -29.59 -23.43 28.43
C SER A 46 -29.44 -24.76 27.67
N SER A 47 -28.27 -25.38 27.54
CA SER A 47 -27.59 -26.12 28.62
C SER A 47 -26.30 -26.78 28.10
N THR A 48 -25.40 -27.11 29.05
CA THR A 48 -24.38 -28.21 29.10
C THR A 48 -23.37 -28.34 27.94
N GLY A 49 -22.05 -28.37 28.11
CA GLY A 49 -21.22 -28.91 29.19
C GLY A 49 -20.62 -30.23 28.70
N ASP A 50 -19.39 -30.22 28.17
CA ASP A 50 -18.48 -31.38 28.22
C ASP A 50 -17.05 -31.10 27.72
N THR A 51 -16.16 -31.90 28.30
CA THR A 51 -14.73 -31.75 28.58
C THR A 51 -13.75 -32.25 27.51
N ASN A 52 -12.47 -31.89 27.72
CA ASN A 52 -11.31 -31.97 26.85
C ASN A 52 -10.81 -33.38 26.46
N LYS A 53 -10.29 -33.49 25.23
CA LYS A 53 -9.11 -34.31 24.86
C LYS A 53 -8.36 -33.62 23.69
N PRO A 54 -7.01 -33.61 23.65
CA PRO A 54 -6.26 -32.89 22.62
C PRO A 54 -6.17 -33.74 21.36
N GLU A 55 -6.96 -33.36 20.35
CA GLU A 55 -6.91 -33.89 19.00
C GLU A 55 -5.86 -33.09 18.21
N LYS A 56 -5.01 -33.76 17.42
CA LYS A 56 -4.00 -33.13 16.54
C LYS A 56 -4.68 -32.03 15.71
N THR A 57 -4.35 -30.78 16.02
CA THR A 57 -5.16 -29.63 15.64
C THR A 57 -5.03 -29.32 14.15
N SER A 58 -6.14 -29.50 13.42
CA SER A 58 -6.43 -28.67 12.26
C SER A 58 -6.26 -27.19 12.64
N PRO A 59 -5.64 -26.32 11.81
CA PRO A 59 -5.47 -24.89 12.10
C PRO A 59 -6.81 -24.12 12.22
N ILE A 60 -7.94 -24.80 12.05
CA ILE A 60 -9.28 -24.24 12.02
C ILE A 60 -10.00 -24.50 13.37
N VAL A 61 -9.75 -23.62 14.34
CA VAL A 61 -10.30 -23.69 15.71
C VAL A 61 -11.84 -23.59 15.72
N SER A 62 -12.48 -24.21 16.72
CA SER A 62 -13.92 -24.13 16.91
C SER A 62 -14.35 -22.87 17.65
N PHE A 63 -15.03 -21.96 16.95
CA PHE A 63 -15.63 -20.76 17.53
C PHE A 63 -16.91 -21.17 18.31
N ARG A 64 -16.84 -21.29 19.65
CA ARG A 64 -18.02 -21.57 20.51
C ARG A 64 -18.76 -20.26 20.86
N ARG A 65 -20.01 -20.37 21.36
CA ARG A 65 -20.95 -19.29 21.78
C ARG A 65 -20.41 -18.15 22.65
N LEU A 66 -19.17 -18.21 23.16
CA LEU A 66 -18.54 -17.17 24.00
C LEU A 66 -17.93 -16.00 23.20
N GLU A 67 -17.90 -16.12 21.88
CA GLU A 67 -17.22 -15.18 20.97
C GLU A 67 -18.23 -14.27 20.28
N THR A 68 -18.77 -13.33 21.05
CA THR A 68 -19.52 -12.21 20.48
C THR A 68 -18.58 -11.05 20.21
N PHE A 69 -18.92 -10.21 19.22
CA PHE A 69 -18.24 -8.93 19.00
C PHE A 69 -18.15 -8.09 20.29
N SER A 70 -19.18 -8.16 21.15
CA SER A 70 -19.16 -7.46 22.43
C SER A 70 -18.06 -7.96 23.38
N ASN A 71 -17.77 -9.27 23.37
CA ASN A 71 -16.69 -9.84 24.17
C ASN A 71 -15.31 -9.42 23.60
N TYR A 72 -15.13 -9.53 22.27
CA TYR A 72 -13.94 -9.02 21.59
C TYR A 72 -13.67 -7.55 21.92
N LYS A 73 -14.69 -6.69 21.77
CA LYS A 73 -14.63 -5.26 22.07
C LYS A 73 -14.23 -4.97 23.52
N LYS A 74 -14.77 -5.72 24.49
CA LYS A 74 -14.41 -5.59 25.90
C LYS A 74 -12.90 -5.84 26.09
N HIS A 75 -12.35 -6.86 25.45
CA HIS A 75 -10.92 -7.16 25.51
C HIS A 75 -10.08 -6.12 24.78
N LEU A 76 -10.53 -5.60 23.63
CA LEU A 76 -9.85 -4.53 22.91
C LEU A 76 -9.75 -3.23 23.75
N ILE A 77 -10.83 -2.85 24.43
CA ILE A 77 -10.85 -1.71 25.35
C ILE A 77 -9.85 -1.92 26.49
N LYS A 78 -9.87 -3.12 27.10
CA LYS A 78 -8.94 -3.46 28.19
C LYS A 78 -7.49 -3.45 27.71
N MET A 79 -7.22 -3.96 26.51
CA MET A 79 -5.90 -3.93 25.90
C MET A 79 -5.40 -2.49 25.77
N ARG A 80 -6.19 -1.62 25.12
CA ARG A 80 -5.85 -0.20 24.94
C ARG A 80 -5.57 0.50 26.28
N GLN A 81 -6.38 0.23 27.31
CA GLN A 81 -6.16 0.80 28.65
C GLN A 81 -4.80 0.38 29.25
N THR A 82 -4.32 -0.82 28.93
CA THR A 82 -3.04 -1.33 29.42
C THR A 82 -1.83 -0.89 28.59
N THR A 83 -1.96 -0.86 27.26
CA THR A 83 -0.83 -0.64 26.34
C THR A 83 -0.71 0.81 25.87
N CYS A 84 -1.83 1.56 25.88
CA CYS A 84 -1.92 2.95 25.44
C CYS A 84 -2.59 3.86 26.49
N PRO A 85 -1.92 4.13 27.63
CA PRO A 85 -2.29 5.22 28.50
C PRO A 85 -2.19 6.59 27.79
N LYS A 86 -2.75 7.64 28.39
CA LYS A 86 -2.96 8.96 27.75
C LYS A 86 -1.71 9.54 27.07
N SER A 87 -0.51 9.33 27.60
CA SER A 87 0.75 9.87 27.05
C SER A 87 1.37 9.01 25.95
N THR A 88 1.02 7.72 25.83
CA THR A 88 1.71 6.80 24.89
C THR A 88 1.54 7.22 23.43
N ALA A 89 0.36 7.70 23.05
CA ALA A 89 0.14 8.20 21.69
C ALA A 89 0.96 9.48 21.41
N GLN A 90 1.09 10.36 22.41
CA GLN A 90 1.89 11.59 22.27
C GLN A 90 3.38 11.27 22.18
N GLU A 91 3.87 10.37 23.02
CA GLU A 91 5.26 9.90 23.00
C GLU A 91 5.62 9.26 21.66
N PHE A 92 4.72 8.42 21.10
CA PHE A 92 4.90 7.90 19.75
C PHE A 92 5.03 9.01 18.72
N GLU A 93 4.13 10.00 18.71
CA GLU A 93 4.16 11.08 17.72
C GLU A 93 5.42 11.95 17.87
N THR A 94 5.91 12.18 19.10
CA THR A 94 7.19 12.87 19.34
C THR A 94 8.35 12.07 18.76
N LEU A 95 8.50 10.80 19.13
CA LEU A 95 9.56 9.93 18.61
C LEU A 95 9.50 9.76 17.09
N TYR A 96 8.29 9.72 16.54
CA TYR A 96 8.06 9.63 15.11
C TYR A 96 8.50 10.90 14.38
N LEU A 97 8.17 12.08 14.91
CA LEU A 97 8.60 13.37 14.36
C LEU A 97 10.11 13.56 14.48
N ASP A 98 10.72 13.16 15.59
CA ASP A 98 12.18 13.19 15.76
C ASP A 98 12.85 12.26 14.75
N TYR A 99 12.33 11.03 14.59
CA TYR A 99 12.78 10.13 13.53
C TYR A 99 12.65 10.76 12.13
N GLN A 100 11.50 11.38 11.82
CA GLN A 100 11.26 12.05 10.53
C GLN A 100 12.07 13.32 10.33
N ARG A 101 12.64 13.94 11.36
CA ARG A 101 13.56 15.08 11.20
C ARG A 101 14.98 14.61 10.90
N GLU A 102 15.38 13.49 11.50
CA GLU A 102 16.73 12.92 11.35
C GLU A 102 16.85 11.94 10.15
N GLU A 103 15.75 11.34 9.68
CA GLU A 103 15.69 10.43 8.53
C GLU A 103 15.82 11.08 7.13
N PRO A 104 15.26 12.27 6.81
CA PRO A 104 15.25 12.88 5.48
C PRO A 104 16.62 13.42 5.06
N LEU A 105 17.66 13.08 5.80
CA LEU A 105 19.05 13.11 5.37
C LEU A 105 19.41 11.72 4.81
N PRO A 106 18.94 11.31 3.62
CA PRO A 106 19.45 10.09 2.98
C PRO A 106 20.95 10.23 2.67
N PHE A 107 21.52 11.42 2.86
CA PHE A 107 22.84 11.89 2.48
C PHE A 107 23.88 11.91 3.61
N LEU A 108 23.53 11.44 4.80
CA LEU A 108 24.58 11.17 5.79
C LEU A 108 25.48 10.07 5.21
N PRO A 109 26.82 10.20 5.30
CA PRO A 109 27.72 9.09 5.07
C PRO A 109 27.32 8.02 6.07
N ASP A 110 26.55 7.05 5.59
CA ASP A 110 26.62 5.73 6.18
C ASP A 110 28.11 5.33 6.07
N PRO A 111 28.71 4.68 7.08
CA PRO A 111 30.11 4.23 6.97
C PRO A 111 30.37 3.39 5.70
N ASP A 112 29.32 2.83 5.10
CA ASP A 112 29.38 2.08 3.84
C ASP A 112 29.20 2.95 2.57
N VAL A 113 29.06 4.28 2.68
CA VAL A 113 28.98 5.23 1.56
C VAL A 113 30.24 6.10 1.57
N SER A 114 31.05 5.98 0.51
CA SER A 114 32.33 6.67 0.42
C SER A 114 32.18 8.18 0.14
N ASN A 115 33.26 8.95 0.36
CA ASN A 115 33.28 10.37 -0.01
C ASN A 115 33.06 10.57 -1.52
N ASP A 116 33.57 9.66 -2.35
CA ASP A 116 33.37 9.67 -3.81
C ASP A 116 31.89 9.45 -4.15
N ASP A 117 31.19 8.57 -3.40
CA ASP A 117 29.75 8.37 -3.57
C ASP A 117 28.96 9.62 -3.17
N LEU A 118 29.37 10.32 -2.11
CA LEU A 118 28.73 11.57 -1.69
C LEU A 118 28.91 12.67 -2.74
N GLU A 119 30.07 12.73 -3.41
CA GLU A 119 30.35 13.67 -4.49
C GLU A 119 29.47 13.39 -5.71
N GLU A 120 29.35 12.13 -6.14
CA GLU A 120 28.44 11.75 -7.23
C GLU A 120 26.98 12.11 -6.91
N ILE A 121 26.56 11.93 -5.66
CA ILE A 121 25.22 12.29 -5.21
C ILE A 121 25.03 13.82 -5.17
N GLU A 122 26.04 14.57 -4.74
CA GLU A 122 26.03 16.04 -4.76
C GLU A 122 25.88 16.56 -6.21
N ASP A 123 26.68 16.04 -7.14
CA ASP A 123 26.62 16.39 -8.56
C ASP A 123 25.22 16.15 -9.14
N LEU A 124 24.63 15.00 -8.83
CA LEU A 124 23.28 14.66 -9.27
C LEU A 124 22.22 15.62 -8.71
N LEU A 125 22.37 16.08 -7.46
CA LEU A 125 21.48 17.08 -6.88
C LEU A 125 21.67 18.46 -7.51
N VAL A 126 22.90 18.85 -7.83
CA VAL A 126 23.20 20.11 -8.55
C VAL A 126 22.55 20.08 -9.94
N GLU A 127 22.69 18.99 -10.68
CA GLU A 127 22.00 18.78 -11.96
C GLU A 127 20.49 18.91 -11.81
N LYS A 128 19.93 18.29 -10.77
CA LYS A 128 18.49 18.36 -10.47
C LYS A 128 18.03 19.78 -10.13
N LYS A 129 18.79 20.52 -9.32
CA LYS A 129 18.48 21.93 -9.01
C LYS A 129 18.43 22.77 -10.28
N ASN A 130 19.46 22.64 -11.13
CA ASN A 130 19.50 23.32 -12.43
C ASN A 130 18.34 22.92 -13.35
N TRP A 131 17.90 21.65 -13.28
CA TRP A 131 16.73 21.17 -14.00
C TRP A 131 15.43 21.79 -13.45
N ILE A 132 15.27 21.88 -12.12
CA ILE A 132 14.13 22.53 -11.45
C ILE A 132 14.01 23.99 -11.92
N ASP A 133 15.11 24.75 -11.92
CA ASP A 133 15.14 26.15 -12.34
C ASP A 133 14.66 26.33 -13.79
N LYS A 134 15.10 25.42 -14.68
CA LYS A 134 14.63 25.39 -16.07
C LYS A 134 13.13 25.05 -16.19
N ARG A 135 12.60 24.20 -15.32
CA ARG A 135 11.17 23.84 -15.30
C ARG A 135 10.30 24.95 -14.77
N MET A 136 10.74 25.68 -13.75
CA MET A 136 10.05 26.87 -13.25
C MET A 136 9.85 27.90 -14.37
N MET A 137 10.89 28.20 -15.16
CA MET A 137 10.75 29.07 -16.35
C MET A 137 9.80 28.51 -17.42
N THR A 138 9.69 27.19 -17.53
CA THR A 138 8.79 26.53 -18.50
C THR A 138 7.33 26.67 -18.08
N VAL A 139 7.02 26.62 -16.77
CA VAL A 139 5.66 26.83 -16.23
C VAL A 139 5.15 28.20 -16.65
N GLU A 140 5.90 29.25 -16.37
CA GLU A 140 5.51 30.64 -16.65
C GLU A 140 5.25 30.86 -18.14
N ARG A 141 6.11 30.31 -19.01
CA ARG A 141 5.97 30.43 -20.47
C ARG A 141 4.83 29.60 -21.06
N SER A 142 4.47 28.49 -20.41
CA SER A 142 3.47 27.54 -20.93
C SER A 142 2.07 27.74 -20.36
N ALA A 143 1.92 28.52 -19.28
CA ALA A 143 0.65 28.76 -18.60
C ALA A 143 -0.49 29.19 -19.52
N SER A 144 -0.21 30.05 -20.50
CA SER A 144 -1.20 30.51 -21.49
C SER A 144 -1.74 29.39 -22.40
N ARG A 145 -1.02 28.27 -22.51
CA ARG A 145 -1.40 27.11 -23.33
C ARG A 145 -2.15 26.04 -22.55
N TRP A 146 -2.22 26.13 -21.23
CA TRP A 146 -2.88 25.12 -20.40
C TRP A 146 -4.37 24.92 -20.70
N PRO A 147 -5.16 25.96 -21.03
CA PRO A 147 -6.54 25.76 -21.49
C PRO A 147 -6.62 24.87 -22.73
N ALA A 148 -5.73 25.09 -23.71
CA ALA A 148 -5.65 24.27 -24.91
C ALA A 148 -5.15 22.84 -24.62
N GLN A 149 -4.21 22.67 -23.67
CA GLN A 149 -3.77 21.35 -23.21
C GLN A 149 -4.90 20.58 -22.51
N LYS A 150 -5.75 21.27 -21.75
CA LYS A 150 -6.93 20.67 -21.12
C LYS A 150 -7.94 20.19 -22.16
N GLU A 151 -8.22 21.02 -23.16
CA GLU A 151 -9.06 20.66 -24.31
C GLU A 151 -8.50 19.42 -25.03
N GLN A 152 -7.18 19.41 -25.32
CA GLN A 152 -6.50 18.27 -25.93
C GLN A 152 -6.61 17.00 -25.08
N THR A 153 -6.48 17.13 -23.75
CA THR A 153 -6.59 16.01 -22.80
C THR A 153 -7.96 15.35 -22.88
N GLU A 154 -9.03 16.16 -22.88
CA GLU A 154 -10.41 15.67 -23.00
C GLU A 154 -10.67 15.01 -24.37
N GLN A 155 -10.13 15.59 -25.45
CA GLN A 155 -10.23 14.99 -26.79
C GLN A 155 -9.52 13.64 -26.88
N LEU A 156 -8.32 13.52 -26.31
CA LEU A 156 -7.57 12.26 -26.28
C LEU A 156 -8.26 11.21 -25.41
N ARG A 157 -8.81 11.62 -24.27
CA ARG A 157 -9.62 10.74 -23.41
C ARG A 157 -10.78 10.11 -24.17
N LYS A 158 -11.52 10.90 -24.96
CA LYS A 158 -12.61 10.40 -25.82
C LYS A 158 -12.10 9.44 -26.89
N LYS A 159 -10.99 9.77 -27.57
CA LYS A 159 -10.37 8.90 -28.58
C LYS A 159 -9.92 7.56 -27.98
N VAL A 160 -9.30 7.58 -26.81
CA VAL A 160 -8.87 6.37 -26.08
C VAL A 160 -10.06 5.51 -25.68
N ALA A 161 -11.13 6.12 -25.13
CA ALA A 161 -12.35 5.41 -24.78
C ALA A 161 -13.00 4.73 -25.99
N ASN A 162 -13.05 5.42 -27.14
CA ASN A 162 -13.57 4.86 -28.39
C ASN A 162 -12.70 3.71 -28.91
N TYR A 163 -11.37 3.84 -28.82
CA TYR A 163 -10.44 2.79 -29.22
C TYR A 163 -10.58 1.53 -28.34
N PHE A 164 -10.84 1.67 -27.04
CA PHE A 164 -11.06 0.50 -26.16
C PHE A 164 -12.29 -0.32 -26.54
N LEU A 165 -13.31 0.30 -27.15
CA LEU A 165 -14.50 -0.41 -27.67
C LEU A 165 -14.25 -1.12 -28.98
N ASN A 166 -13.52 -0.48 -29.89
CA ASN A 166 -13.35 -0.94 -31.26
C ASN A 166 -11.85 -0.92 -31.61
N PRO A 167 -11.04 -1.78 -31.01
CA PRO A 167 -9.59 -1.76 -31.22
C PRO A 167 -9.28 -2.13 -32.67
N LYS A 168 -8.59 -1.24 -33.39
CA LYS A 168 -8.02 -1.51 -34.70
C LYS A 168 -6.52 -1.25 -34.71
N ASP A 169 -5.76 -2.21 -35.20
CA ASP A 169 -4.29 -2.13 -35.24
C ASP A 169 -3.77 -0.85 -35.89
N SER A 170 -4.39 -0.43 -37.01
CA SER A 170 -4.02 0.78 -37.74
C SER A 170 -4.31 2.08 -36.97
N GLU A 171 -5.30 2.07 -36.07
CA GLU A 171 -5.67 3.24 -35.25
C GLU A 171 -4.76 3.37 -34.02
N TRP A 172 -4.25 2.24 -33.49
CA TRP A 172 -3.41 2.25 -32.29
C TRP A 172 -2.13 3.05 -32.50
N GLU A 173 -1.42 2.84 -33.60
CA GLU A 173 -0.13 3.49 -33.81
C GLU A 173 -0.27 5.02 -33.85
N SER A 174 -1.30 5.51 -34.53
CA SER A 174 -1.63 6.94 -34.57
C SER A 174 -2.04 7.48 -33.19
N LEU A 175 -2.86 6.73 -32.44
CA LEU A 175 -3.29 7.12 -31.11
C LEU A 175 -2.13 7.12 -30.11
N ARG A 176 -1.29 6.08 -30.12
CA ARG A 176 -0.07 5.92 -29.32
C ARG A 176 0.86 7.10 -29.54
N PHE A 177 1.08 7.50 -30.79
CA PHE A 177 1.90 8.66 -31.11
C PHE A 177 1.30 9.99 -30.61
N GLN A 178 -0.03 10.15 -30.69
CA GLN A 178 -0.72 11.30 -30.11
C GLN A 178 -0.59 11.33 -28.58
N LEU A 179 -0.67 10.18 -27.90
CA LEU A 179 -0.49 10.06 -26.45
C LEU A 179 0.94 10.39 -26.02
N ILE A 180 1.94 9.89 -26.74
CA ILE A 180 3.36 10.19 -26.50
C ILE A 180 3.60 11.70 -26.62
N ARG A 181 3.15 12.33 -27.71
CA ARG A 181 3.27 13.78 -27.92
C ARG A 181 2.54 14.59 -26.85
N TRP A 182 1.38 14.10 -26.39
CA TRP A 182 0.64 14.73 -25.32
C TRP A 182 1.43 14.70 -24.00
N ILE A 183 1.96 13.54 -23.60
CA ILE A 183 2.83 13.45 -22.42
C ILE A 183 4.06 14.36 -22.55
N GLU A 184 4.71 14.36 -23.72
CA GLU A 184 5.87 15.23 -24.00
C GLU A 184 5.54 16.72 -23.96
N SER A 185 4.26 17.10 -24.14
CA SER A 185 3.80 18.47 -23.99
C SER A 185 3.66 18.89 -22.52
N LEU A 186 3.55 17.94 -21.58
CA LEU A 186 3.42 18.14 -20.14
C LEU A 186 4.80 18.25 -19.46
N LYS A 187 5.77 18.92 -20.11
CA LYS A 187 7.17 18.95 -19.65
C LYS A 187 7.37 19.41 -18.21
N PHE A 188 6.48 20.26 -17.70
CA PHE A 188 6.53 20.75 -16.32
C PHE A 188 6.13 19.66 -15.29
N LEU A 189 5.43 18.60 -15.70
CA LEU A 189 5.07 17.44 -14.89
C LEU A 189 6.05 16.26 -15.03
N GLY A 190 7.07 16.37 -15.90
CA GLY A 190 8.08 15.31 -16.03
C GLY A 190 8.98 15.20 -14.79
N ASN A 191 9.56 14.02 -14.56
CA ASN A 191 10.60 13.84 -13.54
C ASN A 191 11.95 14.45 -13.96
N PHE A 192 12.84 14.60 -12.98
CA PHE A 192 14.26 14.76 -13.24
C PHE A 192 14.77 13.51 -13.97
N SER A 193 15.50 13.71 -15.08
CA SER A 193 15.92 12.65 -16.01
C SER A 193 14.78 11.89 -16.69
N PHE A 194 13.65 12.55 -16.95
CA PHE A 194 12.52 11.98 -17.68
C PHE A 194 12.93 11.34 -19.04
N PRO A 195 12.45 10.13 -19.36
CA PRO A 195 11.66 9.23 -18.51
C PRO A 195 12.54 8.34 -17.61
N VAL A 196 12.14 8.13 -16.36
CA VAL A 196 12.82 7.23 -15.42
C VAL A 196 12.14 5.86 -15.41
N ASP A 197 12.91 4.77 -15.58
CA ASP A 197 12.40 3.41 -15.42
C ASP A 197 12.38 2.99 -13.94
N HIS A 198 11.29 3.32 -13.26
CA HIS A 198 11.09 3.02 -11.84
C HIS A 198 11.09 1.51 -11.53
N LEU A 199 10.62 0.67 -12.46
CA LEU A 199 10.61 -0.78 -12.26
C LEU A 199 12.03 -1.34 -12.38
N ALA A 200 12.81 -0.91 -13.37
CA ALA A 200 14.21 -1.30 -13.50
C ALA A 200 15.04 -0.82 -12.30
N ASN A 201 14.81 0.41 -11.82
CA ASN A 201 15.42 0.90 -10.60
C ASN A 201 15.01 0.07 -9.38
N ARG A 202 13.74 -0.33 -9.26
CA ARG A 202 13.32 -1.23 -8.18
C ARG A 202 14.03 -2.58 -8.25
N HIS A 203 14.12 -3.18 -9.44
CA HIS A 203 14.83 -4.44 -9.65
C HIS A 203 16.30 -4.35 -9.23
N LYS A 204 17.03 -3.36 -9.75
CA LYS A 204 18.44 -3.15 -9.41
C LYS A 204 18.66 -2.96 -7.91
N TYR A 205 17.77 -2.24 -7.24
CA TYR A 205 17.84 -2.09 -5.79
C TYR A 205 17.68 -3.41 -5.04
N GLU A 206 16.70 -4.25 -5.42
CA GLU A 206 16.51 -5.56 -4.78
C GLU A 206 17.69 -6.50 -5.04
N GLU A 207 18.30 -6.46 -6.23
CA GLU A 207 19.52 -7.22 -6.52
C GLU A 207 20.69 -6.79 -5.63
N LEU A 208 20.92 -5.48 -5.49
CA LEU A 208 22.01 -4.94 -4.68
C LEU A 208 21.86 -5.25 -3.19
N LYS A 209 20.63 -5.39 -2.66
CA LYS A 209 20.42 -5.73 -1.24
C LYS A 209 21.03 -7.08 -0.84
N THR A 210 21.18 -7.98 -1.80
CA THR A 210 21.77 -9.31 -1.55
C THR A 210 23.29 -9.26 -1.44
N LYS A 211 23.90 -8.13 -1.83
CA LYS A 211 25.35 -7.89 -1.78
C LYS A 211 25.72 -7.21 -0.47
N ALA A 212 26.85 -7.61 0.11
CA ALA A 212 27.37 -7.08 1.37
C ALA A 212 28.29 -5.86 1.17
N ASP A 213 28.20 -5.16 0.04
CA ASP A 213 29.12 -4.11 -0.41
C ASP A 213 28.60 -2.67 -0.21
N GLY A 214 27.45 -2.50 0.47
CA GLY A 214 26.86 -1.18 0.73
C GLY A 214 26.24 -0.48 -0.49
N GLN A 215 26.43 -0.99 -1.72
CA GLN A 215 25.98 -0.35 -2.96
C GLN A 215 24.46 -0.12 -3.02
N HIS A 216 23.68 -0.97 -2.37
CA HIS A 216 22.23 -0.80 -2.26
C HIS A 216 21.85 0.50 -1.53
N LYS A 217 22.68 0.98 -0.59
CA LYS A 217 22.44 2.22 0.16
C LYS A 217 22.64 3.43 -0.75
N LYS A 218 23.78 3.53 -1.44
CA LYS A 218 24.02 4.55 -2.47
C LYS A 218 22.90 4.58 -3.50
N PHE A 219 22.61 3.42 -4.08
CA PHE A 219 21.60 3.33 -5.13
C PHE A 219 20.19 3.68 -4.62
N PHE A 220 19.86 3.38 -3.36
CA PHE A 220 18.62 3.83 -2.74
C PHE A 220 18.52 5.37 -2.72
N ILE A 221 19.60 6.06 -2.37
CA ILE A 221 19.66 7.53 -2.33
C ILE A 221 19.43 8.09 -3.73
N MET A 222 20.18 7.61 -4.73
CA MET A 222 20.02 8.02 -6.13
C MET A 222 18.58 7.79 -6.62
N ARG A 223 18.00 6.63 -6.31
CA ARG A 223 16.61 6.32 -6.66
C ARG A 223 15.65 7.35 -6.06
N LYS A 224 15.85 7.78 -4.81
CA LYS A 224 15.02 8.82 -4.19
C LYS A 224 15.18 10.20 -4.85
N ILE A 225 16.33 10.50 -5.44
CA ILE A 225 16.52 11.74 -6.22
C ILE A 225 15.70 11.70 -7.51
N TRP A 226 15.72 10.56 -8.22
CA TRP A 226 14.95 10.34 -9.46
C TRP A 226 13.43 10.18 -9.23
N GLU A 227 13.03 9.63 -8.08
CA GLU A 227 11.64 9.44 -7.66
C GLU A 227 11.11 10.61 -6.82
N ASP A 228 11.55 11.84 -7.03
CA ASP A 228 11.12 12.99 -6.23
C ASP A 228 10.02 13.82 -6.93
N GLY A 229 9.42 14.77 -6.21
CA GLY A 229 8.40 15.65 -6.78
C GLY A 229 8.35 17.01 -6.09
N ALA A 230 7.65 17.94 -6.75
CA ALA A 230 7.41 19.28 -6.24
C ALA A 230 6.47 19.21 -5.02
N PRO A 231 6.90 19.67 -3.84
CA PRO A 231 6.05 19.69 -2.64
C PRO A 231 4.87 20.64 -2.84
N GLU A 232 3.74 20.37 -2.20
CA GLU A 232 2.62 21.32 -2.13
C GLU A 232 2.86 22.40 -1.06
N ASN A 233 3.53 22.05 0.03
CA ASN A 233 3.98 22.95 1.09
C ASN A 233 5.22 22.35 1.81
N GLU A 234 5.84 23.12 2.71
CA GLU A 234 7.08 22.72 3.41
C GLU A 234 6.99 21.39 4.18
N SER A 235 5.79 21.03 4.65
CA SER A 235 5.52 19.84 5.47
C SER A 235 4.69 18.77 4.77
N GLY A 236 4.38 18.97 3.48
CA GLY A 236 3.24 18.34 2.82
C GLY A 236 3.57 17.30 1.76
N ASP A 237 2.50 16.75 1.19
CA ASP A 237 2.55 15.85 0.05
C ASP A 237 3.26 16.49 -1.14
N SER A 238 3.88 15.66 -1.98
CA SER A 238 4.47 16.09 -3.25
C SER A 238 3.75 15.45 -4.43
N ASP A 239 3.91 16.05 -5.62
CA ASP A 239 3.38 15.46 -6.86
C ASP A 239 4.19 14.25 -7.36
N ARG A 240 5.15 13.73 -6.57
CA ARG A 240 6.01 12.57 -6.86
C ARG A 240 5.23 11.42 -7.49
N TYR A 241 4.11 11.03 -6.88
CA TYR A 241 3.34 9.88 -7.35
C TYR A 241 2.80 10.09 -8.77
N TYR A 242 2.40 11.32 -9.10
CA TYR A 242 1.90 11.66 -10.44
C TYR A 242 3.03 11.66 -11.46
N ARG A 243 4.17 12.31 -11.16
CA ARG A 243 5.32 12.38 -12.08
C ARG A 243 5.85 10.99 -12.42
N THR A 244 6.11 10.18 -11.40
CA THR A 244 6.59 8.78 -11.57
C THR A 244 5.60 7.90 -12.33
N SER A 245 4.29 8.18 -12.23
CA SER A 245 3.28 7.44 -13.00
C SER A 245 3.28 7.86 -14.47
N ILE A 246 3.51 9.14 -14.77
CA ILE A 246 3.67 9.64 -16.15
C ILE A 246 4.86 8.96 -16.83
N ASP A 247 6.01 8.83 -16.15
CA ASP A 247 7.19 8.11 -16.67
C ASP A 247 6.84 6.66 -17.03
N THR A 248 6.16 5.96 -16.12
CA THR A 248 5.77 4.57 -16.31
C THR A 248 4.81 4.41 -17.49
N ILE A 249 3.83 5.30 -17.63
CA ILE A 249 2.89 5.30 -18.76
C ILE A 249 3.62 5.60 -20.07
N TYR A 250 4.51 6.58 -20.08
CA TYR A 250 5.32 6.93 -21.25
C TYR A 250 6.15 5.74 -21.73
N LEU A 251 6.88 5.07 -20.83
CA LEU A 251 7.67 3.89 -21.16
C LEU A 251 6.80 2.73 -21.65
N LYS A 252 5.62 2.51 -21.06
CA LYS A 252 4.66 1.51 -21.56
C LYS A 252 4.17 1.85 -22.97
N LEU A 253 3.88 3.11 -23.27
CA LEU A 253 3.48 3.55 -24.62
C LEU A 253 4.61 3.37 -25.66
N LEU A 254 5.87 3.57 -25.27
CA LEU A 254 7.01 3.30 -26.14
C LEU A 254 7.19 1.80 -26.44
N ARG A 255 6.92 0.94 -25.45
CA ARG A 255 7.04 -0.52 -25.56
C ARG A 255 5.84 -1.16 -26.27
N SER A 256 4.65 -0.59 -26.14
CA SER A 256 3.38 -1.12 -26.69
C SER A 256 3.23 -0.86 -28.18
N LYS A 257 4.11 -1.44 -29.01
CA LYS A 257 4.12 -1.21 -30.47
C LYS A 257 2.98 -1.88 -31.23
N ARG A 258 2.33 -2.89 -30.65
CA ARG A 258 1.23 -3.64 -31.27
C ARG A 258 0.14 -3.96 -30.25
N PRO A 259 -1.14 -4.03 -30.67
CA PRO A 259 -2.22 -4.53 -29.84
C PRO A 259 -2.11 -6.05 -29.61
N PRO A 260 -2.88 -6.60 -28.64
CA PRO A 260 -3.75 -5.88 -27.71
C PRO A 260 -2.95 -5.08 -26.68
N ILE A 261 -3.46 -3.91 -26.31
CA ILE A 261 -2.89 -3.12 -25.22
C ILE A 261 -3.25 -3.79 -23.90
N ASP A 262 -2.28 -3.89 -23.00
CA ASP A 262 -2.51 -4.47 -21.68
C ASP A 262 -3.57 -3.68 -20.89
N THR A 263 -4.45 -4.39 -20.16
CA THR A 263 -5.54 -3.77 -19.40
C THR A 263 -5.02 -2.82 -18.32
N ALA A 264 -3.81 -3.04 -17.81
CA ALA A 264 -3.17 -2.14 -16.86
C ALA A 264 -2.89 -0.76 -17.46
N LEU A 265 -2.39 -0.68 -18.69
CA LEU A 265 -2.16 0.55 -19.42
C LEU A 265 -3.48 1.24 -19.76
N LYS A 266 -4.54 0.48 -20.09
CA LYS A 266 -5.87 1.06 -20.28
C LYS A 266 -6.36 1.81 -19.02
N ARG A 267 -6.23 1.19 -17.86
CA ARG A 267 -6.57 1.80 -16.56
C ARG A 267 -5.67 2.99 -16.22
N ASP A 268 -4.36 2.83 -16.43
CA ASP A 268 -3.38 3.90 -16.18
C ASP A 268 -3.65 5.13 -17.07
N LEU A 269 -4.05 4.94 -18.33
CA LEU A 269 -4.45 6.02 -19.24
C LEU A 269 -5.69 6.77 -18.74
N ILE A 270 -6.72 6.06 -18.30
CA ILE A 270 -7.94 6.69 -17.75
C ILE A 270 -7.62 7.50 -16.50
N TRP A 271 -6.79 6.95 -15.62
CA TRP A 271 -6.38 7.60 -14.40
C TRP A 271 -5.54 8.86 -14.68
N VAL A 272 -4.55 8.78 -15.58
CA VAL A 272 -3.63 9.90 -15.83
C VAL A 272 -4.34 11.08 -16.49
N PHE A 273 -5.38 10.86 -17.32
CA PHE A 273 -6.18 11.96 -17.86
C PHE A 273 -6.84 12.77 -16.74
N GLY A 274 -7.48 12.11 -15.77
CA GLY A 274 -8.10 12.79 -14.63
C GLY A 274 -7.08 13.57 -13.79
N VAL A 275 -5.92 12.95 -13.53
CA VAL A 275 -4.83 13.60 -12.79
C VAL A 275 -4.31 14.83 -13.52
N VAL A 276 -4.04 14.73 -14.82
CA VAL A 276 -3.53 15.87 -15.60
C VAL A 276 -4.58 16.99 -15.67
N GLU A 277 -5.86 16.66 -15.85
CA GLU A 277 -6.95 17.65 -15.78
C GLU A 277 -6.99 18.39 -14.45
N ASP A 278 -6.76 17.71 -13.33
CA ASP A 278 -6.71 18.30 -12.00
C ASP A 278 -5.45 19.17 -11.80
N LEU A 279 -4.29 18.69 -12.24
CA LEU A 279 -3.02 19.41 -12.14
C LEU A 279 -2.98 20.67 -13.02
N LEU A 280 -3.69 20.67 -14.15
CA LEU A 280 -3.85 21.85 -15.02
C LEU A 280 -4.81 22.91 -14.47
N LYS A 281 -5.54 22.63 -13.36
CA LYS A 281 -6.36 23.65 -12.66
C LYS A 281 -5.52 24.53 -11.73
N ILE A 282 -4.35 24.05 -11.31
CA ILE A 282 -3.40 24.81 -10.49
C ILE A 282 -2.84 25.92 -11.38
N ASN A 283 -2.81 27.16 -10.90
CA ASN A 283 -2.34 28.29 -11.69
C ASN A 283 -0.80 28.37 -11.73
N ALA A 284 -0.27 29.23 -12.61
CA ALA A 284 1.17 29.35 -12.84
C ALA A 284 1.93 29.78 -11.58
N GLU A 285 1.38 30.71 -10.81
CA GLU A 285 1.98 31.23 -9.58
C GLU A 285 2.12 30.13 -8.52
N GLN A 286 1.07 29.35 -8.30
CA GLN A 286 1.10 28.19 -7.41
C GLN A 286 2.13 27.16 -7.85
N TRP A 287 2.20 26.86 -9.15
CA TRP A 287 3.25 25.97 -9.66
C TRP A 287 4.65 26.53 -9.44
N SER A 288 4.89 27.81 -9.73
CA SER A 288 6.17 28.47 -9.48
C SER A 288 6.56 28.38 -8.00
N GLU A 289 5.61 28.56 -7.08
CA GLU A 289 5.87 28.40 -5.64
C GLU A 289 6.28 26.98 -5.27
N ARG A 290 5.56 25.97 -5.78
CA ARG A 290 5.95 24.56 -5.58
C ARG A 290 7.35 24.25 -6.11
N PHE A 291 7.75 24.84 -7.24
CA PHE A 291 9.10 24.70 -7.78
C PHE A 291 10.15 25.40 -6.92
N ARG A 292 9.87 26.59 -6.37
CA ARG A 292 10.77 27.27 -5.41
C ARG A 292 10.97 26.47 -4.14
N LEU A 293 9.90 25.92 -3.58
CA LEU A 293 9.99 25.02 -2.42
C LEU A 293 10.82 23.78 -2.76
N TRP A 294 10.64 23.23 -3.96
CA TRP A 294 11.46 22.10 -4.42
C TRP A 294 12.93 22.47 -4.56
N GLU A 295 13.23 23.60 -5.19
CA GLU A 295 14.57 24.15 -5.35
C GLU A 295 15.25 24.37 -4.00
N SER A 296 14.55 25.01 -3.06
CA SER A 296 15.02 25.27 -1.69
C SER A 296 15.35 23.96 -0.95
N LYS A 297 14.45 22.97 -1.02
CA LYS A 297 14.67 21.64 -0.45
C LYS A 297 15.92 20.97 -1.01
N VAL A 298 16.09 20.98 -2.34
CA VAL A 298 17.28 20.40 -3.00
C VAL A 298 18.54 21.19 -2.66
N GLY A 299 18.46 22.52 -2.58
CA GLY A 299 19.56 23.39 -2.14
C GLY A 299 20.02 23.07 -0.73
N GLY A 300 19.08 22.87 0.21
CA GLY A 300 19.40 22.44 1.57
C GLY A 300 20.10 21.07 1.62
N GLN A 301 19.73 20.13 0.74
CA GLN A 301 20.39 18.84 0.63
C GLN A 301 21.83 18.95 0.11
N ILE A 302 22.07 19.82 -0.88
CA ILE A 302 23.41 20.11 -1.41
C ILE A 302 24.29 20.73 -0.32
N GLU A 303 23.80 21.75 0.38
CA GLU A 303 24.57 22.39 1.45
C GLU A 303 24.84 21.44 2.62
N PHE A 304 23.89 20.56 2.94
CA PHE A 304 24.10 19.51 3.91
C PHE A 304 25.24 18.55 3.51
N LEU A 305 25.27 18.10 2.25
CA LEU A 305 26.34 17.24 1.73
C LEU A 305 27.70 17.93 1.79
N LYS A 306 27.79 19.17 1.32
CA LYS A 306 29.03 19.97 1.38
C LYS A 306 29.54 20.13 2.80
N LYS A 307 28.64 20.42 3.75
CA LYS A 307 28.99 20.51 5.17
C LYS A 307 29.51 19.18 5.69
N THR A 308 28.85 18.09 5.33
CA THR A 308 29.19 16.75 5.81
C THR A 308 30.53 16.25 5.25
N ARG A 309 30.84 16.53 3.99
CA ARG A 309 32.15 16.22 3.37
C ARG A 309 33.32 16.97 4.03
N LYS A 310 33.06 18.16 4.59
CA LYS A 310 34.05 19.00 5.28
C LYS A 310 34.08 18.78 6.79
N ALA A 311 33.15 18.00 7.33
CA ALA A 311 33.01 17.76 8.75
C ALA A 311 34.14 16.85 9.25
N SER A 312 34.51 17.00 10.53
CA SER A 312 35.47 16.10 11.15
C SER A 312 34.88 14.68 11.27
N ALA A 313 35.74 13.67 11.47
CA ALA A 313 35.27 12.32 11.72
C ALA A 313 34.39 12.25 12.99
N GLU A 314 34.70 13.07 13.99
CA GLU A 314 33.94 13.24 15.21
C GLU A 314 32.53 13.81 14.95
N ASP A 315 32.41 14.86 14.13
CA ASP A 315 31.12 15.46 13.77
C ASP A 315 30.23 14.48 13.01
N ILE A 316 30.81 13.73 12.06
CA ILE A 316 30.10 12.70 11.30
C ILE A 316 29.60 11.60 12.24
N THR A 317 30.47 11.15 13.17
CA THR A 317 30.11 10.14 14.17
C THR A 317 28.97 10.62 15.06
N GLU A 318 28.97 11.88 15.49
CA GLU A 318 27.91 12.45 16.33
C GLU A 318 26.58 12.59 15.57
N LEU A 319 26.61 12.96 14.28
CA LEU A 319 25.42 12.97 13.42
C LEU A 319 24.85 11.56 13.23
N GLN A 320 25.71 10.58 12.91
CA GLN A 320 25.32 9.17 12.80
C GLN A 320 24.71 8.67 14.11
N LYS A 321 25.31 9.01 15.25
CA LYS A 321 24.84 8.64 16.58
C LYS A 321 23.50 9.30 16.90
N THR A 322 23.31 10.58 16.60
CA THR A 322 22.04 11.29 16.80
C THR A 322 20.91 10.62 16.02
N ARG A 323 21.15 10.32 14.74
CA ARG A 323 20.19 9.59 13.91
C ARG A 323 19.93 8.17 14.42
N ALA A 324 20.99 7.44 14.76
CA ALA A 324 20.88 6.09 15.31
C ALA A 324 20.10 6.12 16.62
N ASN A 325 20.27 7.13 17.46
CA ASN A 325 19.52 7.32 18.70
C ASN A 325 18.04 7.59 18.43
N ALA A 326 17.69 8.50 17.50
CA ALA A 326 16.30 8.77 17.15
C ALA A 326 15.61 7.53 16.58
N ARG A 327 16.29 6.81 15.66
CA ARG A 327 15.84 5.52 15.14
C ARG A 327 15.65 4.52 16.26
N ASN A 328 16.69 4.23 17.03
CA ASN A 328 16.64 3.23 18.10
C ASN A 328 15.58 3.57 19.14
N ALA A 329 15.38 4.84 19.48
CA ALA A 329 14.33 5.28 20.40
C ALA A 329 12.94 4.93 19.87
N LEU A 330 12.62 5.29 18.61
CA LEU A 330 11.35 4.93 17.97
C LEU A 330 11.17 3.41 17.88
N PHE A 331 12.16 2.69 17.35
CA PHE A 331 12.10 1.24 17.15
C PHE A 331 11.92 0.50 18.49
N ASN A 332 12.72 0.84 19.52
CA ASN A 332 12.62 0.23 20.85
C ASN A 332 11.25 0.51 21.48
N PHE A 333 10.76 1.75 21.38
CA PHE A 333 9.44 2.11 21.88
C PHE A 333 8.34 1.30 21.20
N VAL A 334 8.33 1.26 19.86
CA VAL A 334 7.32 0.52 19.09
C VAL A 334 7.38 -0.97 19.41
N PHE A 335 8.56 -1.60 19.37
CA PHE A 335 8.69 -3.03 19.65
C PHE A 335 8.29 -3.38 21.09
N ALA A 336 8.61 -2.52 22.07
CA ALA A 336 8.15 -2.71 23.45
C ALA A 336 6.62 -2.68 23.54
N LYS A 337 5.96 -1.77 22.82
CA LYS A 337 4.49 -1.68 22.78
C LYS A 337 3.83 -2.82 22.01
N GLN A 338 4.43 -3.27 20.92
CA GLN A 338 4.02 -4.47 20.21
C GLN A 338 4.15 -5.71 21.10
N ALA A 339 5.26 -5.85 21.86
CA ALA A 339 5.46 -6.95 22.80
C ALA A 339 4.43 -6.97 23.93
N GLN A 340 4.06 -5.80 24.48
CA GLN A 340 2.99 -5.69 25.47
C GLN A 340 1.64 -6.12 24.89
N THR A 341 1.33 -5.67 23.68
CA THR A 341 0.10 -6.05 22.96
C THR A 341 0.05 -7.54 22.66
N TYR A 342 1.17 -8.10 22.18
CA TYR A 342 1.32 -9.53 21.92
C TYR A 342 1.04 -10.34 23.19
N LYS A 343 1.72 -10.03 24.32
CA LYS A 343 1.52 -10.72 25.60
C LYS A 343 0.08 -10.60 26.11
N PHE A 344 -0.56 -9.44 25.93
CA PHE A 344 -1.96 -9.26 26.30
C PHE A 344 -2.89 -10.24 25.57
N TRP A 345 -2.73 -10.37 24.25
CA TRP A 345 -3.60 -11.21 23.42
C TRP A 345 -3.22 -12.69 23.50
N GLN A 346 -1.94 -13.02 23.67
CA GLN A 346 -1.47 -14.40 23.86
C GLN A 346 -2.17 -15.09 25.04
N SER A 347 -2.46 -14.34 26.10
CA SER A 347 -3.22 -14.83 27.27
C SER A 347 -4.74 -14.91 27.07
N LYS A 348 -5.24 -14.77 25.83
CA LYS A 348 -6.68 -14.87 25.48
C LYS A 348 -6.95 -16.13 24.67
N PRO A 349 -8.21 -16.63 24.63
CA PRO A 349 -8.59 -17.74 23.75
C PRO A 349 -8.20 -17.49 22.28
N VAL A 350 -7.82 -18.55 21.57
CA VAL A 350 -7.31 -18.49 20.18
C VAL A 350 -8.25 -17.75 19.24
N ALA A 351 -9.57 -17.92 19.40
CA ALA A 351 -10.56 -17.21 18.58
C ALA A 351 -10.54 -15.68 18.77
N LEU A 352 -10.25 -15.19 19.99
CA LEU A 352 -10.08 -13.76 20.24
C LEU A 352 -8.75 -13.25 19.68
N GLN A 353 -7.70 -14.07 19.70
CA GLN A 353 -6.43 -13.77 19.02
C GLN A 353 -6.66 -13.64 17.51
N ALA A 354 -7.37 -14.60 16.90
CA ALA A 354 -7.73 -14.58 15.49
C ALA A 354 -8.56 -13.34 15.14
N ALA A 355 -9.58 -13.02 15.94
CA ALA A 355 -10.42 -11.84 15.75
C ALA A 355 -9.61 -10.55 15.84
N PHE A 356 -8.68 -10.44 16.79
CA PHE A 356 -7.78 -9.29 16.90
C PHE A 356 -6.86 -9.18 15.68
N THR A 357 -6.15 -10.25 15.32
CA THR A 357 -5.26 -10.30 14.15
C THR A 357 -5.99 -9.85 12.88
N VAL A 358 -7.14 -10.46 12.59
CA VAL A 358 -7.90 -10.15 11.37
C VAL A 358 -8.44 -8.74 11.40
N ASP A 359 -8.95 -8.26 12.54
CA ASP A 359 -9.44 -6.89 12.65
C ASP A 359 -8.33 -5.86 12.41
N GLN A 360 -7.15 -6.07 12.98
CA GLN A 360 -6.00 -5.18 12.79
C GLN A 360 -5.50 -5.20 11.34
N ILE A 361 -5.37 -6.37 10.72
CA ILE A 361 -4.99 -6.49 9.31
C ILE A 361 -6.01 -5.74 8.44
N LEU A 362 -7.32 -6.01 8.61
CA LEU A 362 -8.35 -5.40 7.78
C LEU A 362 -8.50 -3.89 7.97
N LEU A 363 -8.27 -3.38 9.18
CA LEU A 363 -8.31 -1.94 9.43
C LEU A 363 -7.11 -1.20 8.84
N ASN A 364 -5.92 -1.78 8.95
CA ASN A 364 -4.69 -1.06 8.64
C ASN A 364 -4.15 -1.36 7.23
N GLU A 365 -4.44 -2.51 6.63
CA GLU A 365 -4.03 -2.84 5.26
C GLU A 365 -5.10 -2.47 4.23
N VAL A 366 -6.36 -2.78 4.51
CA VAL A 366 -7.47 -2.54 3.57
C VAL A 366 -8.16 -1.19 3.84
N GLY A 367 -8.18 -0.72 5.09
CA GLY A 367 -8.82 0.54 5.43
C GLY A 367 -10.34 0.42 5.56
N TYR A 368 -11.09 1.26 4.84
CA TYR A 368 -12.56 1.30 4.88
C TYR A 368 -13.21 0.29 3.93
N PRO A 369 -14.43 -0.21 4.20
CA PRO A 369 -15.23 -0.91 3.21
C PRO A 369 -15.38 -0.09 1.93
N THR A 370 -14.69 -0.49 0.86
CA THR A 370 -14.67 0.22 -0.42
C THR A 370 -15.53 -0.45 -1.48
N ASP A 371 -15.73 -1.77 -1.41
CA ASP A 371 -16.48 -2.56 -2.38
C ASP A 371 -17.77 -3.14 -1.80
N TYR A 372 -18.77 -3.40 -2.65
CA TYR A 372 -20.11 -3.82 -2.20
C TYR A 372 -20.09 -5.21 -1.54
N ASN A 373 -19.08 -6.01 -1.85
CA ASN A 373 -18.99 -7.41 -1.47
C ASN A 373 -17.83 -7.74 -0.51
N GLU A 374 -17.00 -6.75 -0.15
CA GLU A 374 -15.85 -6.94 0.74
C GLU A 374 -14.91 -8.06 0.24
N ILE A 375 -14.76 -8.19 -1.08
CA ILE A 375 -14.04 -9.28 -1.75
C ILE A 375 -12.57 -9.23 -1.35
N ASP A 376 -11.98 -8.04 -1.34
CA ASP A 376 -10.59 -7.84 -0.94
C ASP A 376 -10.37 -8.18 0.53
N ARG A 377 -11.29 -7.76 1.41
CA ARG A 377 -11.24 -8.16 2.82
C ARG A 377 -11.35 -9.67 2.99
N ARG A 378 -12.23 -10.34 2.23
CA ARG A 378 -12.39 -11.80 2.28
C ARG A 378 -11.10 -12.51 1.91
N ASP A 379 -10.44 -12.06 0.85
CA ASP A 379 -9.18 -12.69 0.41
C ASP A 379 -8.01 -12.36 1.32
N ILE A 380 -7.96 -11.16 1.93
CA ILE A 380 -7.01 -10.84 3.00
C ILE A 380 -7.24 -11.73 4.24
N ILE A 381 -8.50 -12.00 4.62
CA ILE A 381 -8.79 -12.98 5.68
C ILE A 381 -8.28 -14.36 5.28
N ARG A 382 -8.59 -14.83 4.06
CA ARG A 382 -8.12 -16.14 3.57
C ARG A 382 -6.60 -16.22 3.57
N LEU A 383 -5.91 -15.14 3.20
CA LEU A 383 -4.46 -15.04 3.24
C LEU A 383 -3.92 -15.17 4.65
N ALA A 384 -4.50 -14.45 5.62
CA ALA A 384 -4.11 -14.56 7.03
C ALA A 384 -4.28 -16.01 7.55
N TYR A 385 -5.36 -16.70 7.15
CA TYR A 385 -5.58 -18.10 7.51
C TYR A 385 -4.64 -19.07 6.80
N ALA A 386 -4.37 -18.87 5.50
CA ALA A 386 -3.45 -19.72 4.74
C ALA A 386 -2.04 -19.69 5.34
N ARG A 387 -1.58 -18.50 5.72
CA ARG A 387 -0.27 -18.26 6.34
C ARG A 387 -0.08 -18.98 7.68
N LEU A 388 -1.16 -19.36 8.38
CA LEU A 388 -1.07 -20.16 9.62
C LEU A 388 -0.47 -21.54 9.40
N SER A 389 -0.50 -22.07 8.18
CA SER A 389 0.02 -23.40 7.85
C SER A 389 1.43 -23.39 7.26
N ILE A 390 2.06 -22.23 7.15
CA ILE A 390 3.34 -22.05 6.47
C ILE A 390 4.32 -21.37 7.44
N SER A 391 5.41 -22.06 7.80
CA SER A 391 6.46 -21.58 8.72
C SER A 391 7.03 -20.23 8.33
N ASP A 392 7.14 -20.01 7.02
CA ASP A 392 7.63 -18.78 6.41
C ASP A 392 6.66 -17.60 6.54
N PHE A 393 5.51 -17.76 7.17
CA PHE A 393 4.61 -16.65 7.47
C PHE A 393 4.14 -16.62 8.93
N ASN A 394 4.38 -17.66 9.73
CA ASN A 394 3.86 -17.77 11.11
C ASN A 394 4.95 -17.98 12.18
N THR A 395 6.23 -18.01 11.79
CA THR A 395 7.36 -18.10 12.73
C THR A 395 7.99 -16.73 12.96
N LEU A 396 8.21 -16.36 14.22
CA LEU A 396 9.05 -15.20 14.57
C LEU A 396 10.50 -15.65 14.72
N THR A 397 11.44 -14.91 14.14
CA THR A 397 12.88 -15.25 14.12
C THR A 397 13.68 -14.33 15.04
N LYS A 398 14.86 -14.79 15.50
CA LYS A 398 15.79 -14.02 16.35
C LYS A 398 16.26 -12.70 15.75
N ARG A 399 16.16 -12.54 14.44
CA ARG A 399 16.54 -11.30 13.74
C ARG A 399 15.50 -10.19 13.90
N GLN A 400 14.28 -10.53 14.30
CA GLN A 400 13.18 -9.59 14.46
C GLN A 400 13.27 -8.89 15.81
N GLY A 401 13.06 -7.58 15.82
CA GLY A 401 13.10 -6.74 17.02
C GLY A 401 12.09 -7.18 18.09
N LEU A 402 10.91 -7.65 17.66
CA LEU A 402 9.91 -8.18 18.59
C LEU A 402 10.37 -9.45 19.32
N TYR A 403 11.10 -10.35 18.64
CA TYR A 403 11.46 -11.68 19.17
C TYR A 403 12.22 -11.57 20.50
N ASN A 404 13.18 -10.65 20.56
CA ASN A 404 14.05 -10.46 21.73
C ASN A 404 13.31 -9.92 22.96
N LEU A 405 12.13 -9.32 22.78
CA LEU A 405 11.32 -8.77 23.87
C LEU A 405 10.27 -9.76 24.41
N LEU A 406 10.08 -10.89 23.72
CA LEU A 406 9.24 -11.99 24.17
C LEU A 406 10.08 -12.94 25.06
N SER A 407 9.66 -13.13 26.31
CA SER A 407 10.38 -13.91 27.34
C SER A 407 10.53 -15.38 26.97
N VAL A 408 11.43 -16.12 27.64
CA VAL A 408 11.62 -17.58 27.47
C VAL A 408 10.31 -18.38 27.60
N SER A 409 9.40 -17.95 28.48
CA SER A 409 8.06 -18.55 28.60
C SER A 409 7.14 -18.28 27.40
N ALA A 410 7.32 -17.16 26.70
CA ALA A 410 6.63 -16.85 25.45
C ALA A 410 7.29 -17.54 24.25
N GLN A 411 8.61 -17.81 24.31
CA GLN A 411 9.36 -18.48 23.24
C GLN A 411 8.84 -19.89 22.95
N ASN A 412 8.49 -20.68 23.97
CA ASN A 412 7.83 -21.99 23.77
C ASN A 412 6.43 -21.88 23.12
N ALA A 413 5.81 -20.69 23.13
CA ALA A 413 4.53 -20.41 22.49
C ALA A 413 4.68 -19.68 21.13
N ILE A 414 5.89 -19.23 20.77
CA ILE A 414 6.23 -18.74 19.43
C ILE A 414 6.26 -19.91 18.43
N ASP A 415 6.59 -21.12 18.89
CA ASP A 415 6.76 -22.32 18.05
C ASP A 415 5.44 -23.00 17.65
N ASN A 416 4.30 -22.54 18.17
CA ASN A 416 2.97 -23.04 17.81
C ASN A 416 2.27 -21.95 16.99
N PRO A 417 1.62 -22.25 15.84
CA PRO A 417 1.24 -21.23 14.86
C PRO A 417 0.12 -20.34 15.40
N SER A 418 0.51 -19.28 16.11
CA SER A 418 -0.40 -18.31 16.70
C SER A 418 -0.80 -17.29 15.63
N HIS A 419 -2.08 -16.93 15.59
CA HIS A 419 -2.57 -15.85 14.73
C HIS A 419 -1.80 -14.53 14.96
N LEU A 420 -1.24 -14.36 16.16
CA LEU A 420 -0.42 -13.21 16.50
C LEU A 420 0.90 -13.22 15.73
N ASN A 421 1.56 -14.37 15.57
CA ASN A 421 2.80 -14.45 14.80
C ASN A 421 2.58 -14.07 13.33
N VAL A 422 1.46 -14.50 12.73
CA VAL A 422 1.13 -14.10 11.34
C VAL A 422 1.03 -12.59 11.22
N MET A 423 0.39 -11.92 12.18
CA MET A 423 0.27 -10.46 12.17
C MET A 423 1.62 -9.78 12.42
N PHE A 424 2.33 -10.20 13.47
CA PHE A 424 3.52 -9.53 13.99
C PHE A 424 4.83 -9.94 13.31
N ARG A 425 4.77 -10.85 12.34
CA ARG A 425 5.94 -11.15 11.53
C ARG A 425 6.35 -9.89 10.79
N GLU A 426 7.55 -9.40 11.12
CA GLU A 426 8.12 -8.23 10.44
C GLU A 426 8.13 -8.46 8.94
N ASP A 427 7.90 -7.38 8.20
CA ASP A 427 7.90 -7.35 6.74
C ASP A 427 6.74 -8.10 6.04
N GLU A 428 5.74 -8.59 6.78
CA GLU A 428 4.54 -9.20 6.18
C GLU A 428 3.36 -8.25 6.03
N PHE A 429 3.23 -7.30 6.95
CA PHE A 429 2.21 -6.28 6.94
C PHE A 429 2.85 -4.92 7.19
N SER A 430 2.52 -3.92 6.38
CA SER A 430 3.14 -2.59 6.42
C SER A 430 2.93 -1.90 7.77
N PHE A 431 1.76 -2.10 8.38
CA PHE A 431 1.42 -1.48 9.66
C PHE A 431 2.16 -2.07 10.86
N THR A 432 2.98 -3.12 10.71
CA THR A 432 3.84 -3.60 11.80
C THR A 432 5.23 -2.98 11.81
N ILE A 433 5.58 -2.22 10.77
CA ILE A 433 6.88 -1.58 10.63
C ILE A 433 6.93 -0.31 11.49
N PRO A 434 7.95 -0.10 12.35
CA PRO A 434 8.01 1.06 13.25
C PRO A 434 7.99 2.43 12.58
N THR A 435 8.42 2.51 11.33
CA THR A 435 8.48 3.75 10.53
C THR A 435 7.14 4.11 9.88
N PHE A 436 6.12 3.26 10.01
CA PHE A 436 4.77 3.53 9.52
C PHE A 436 3.93 4.08 10.67
N ARG A 437 3.32 5.25 10.47
CA ARG A 437 2.50 5.90 11.50
C ARG A 437 1.34 5.01 11.99
N ALA A 438 0.81 4.15 11.11
CA ALA A 438 -0.25 3.19 11.43
C ALA A 438 0.13 2.15 12.49
N VAL A 439 1.43 1.93 12.77
CA VAL A 439 1.89 0.97 13.78
C VAL A 439 1.36 1.27 15.18
N LYS A 440 1.08 2.54 15.47
CA LYS A 440 0.47 2.94 16.74
C LYS A 440 -0.91 2.31 16.94
N GLU A 441 -1.68 2.06 15.89
CA GLU A 441 -3.05 1.53 15.99
C GLU A 441 -3.09 0.11 16.55
N ILE A 442 -1.97 -0.62 16.50
CA ILE A 442 -1.82 -1.94 17.11
C ILE A 442 -2.00 -1.86 18.63
N PHE A 443 -1.37 -0.88 19.27
CA PHE A 443 -1.37 -0.71 20.73
C PHE A 443 -2.27 0.42 21.22
N CYS A 444 -2.58 1.41 20.37
CA CYS A 444 -3.45 2.56 20.61
C CYS A 444 -4.69 2.56 19.68
N PRO A 445 -5.48 1.47 19.59
CA PRO A 445 -6.55 1.41 18.59
C PRO A 445 -7.61 2.50 18.81
N GLU A 446 -8.04 3.15 17.73
CA GLU A 446 -9.14 4.11 17.81
C GLU A 446 -10.48 3.45 18.22
N LEU A 447 -11.17 4.02 19.22
CA LEU A 447 -12.43 3.48 19.76
C LEU A 447 -13.68 4.32 19.41
N SER A 448 -13.61 5.18 18.39
CA SER A 448 -14.76 5.98 17.98
C SER A 448 -15.91 5.12 17.46
N ARG A 449 -17.14 5.66 17.47
CA ARG A 449 -18.34 4.94 16.99
C ARG A 449 -18.22 4.49 15.54
N TRP A 450 -17.51 5.26 14.73
CA TRP A 450 -17.26 4.95 13.33
C TRP A 450 -16.38 3.71 13.19
N TYR A 451 -15.24 3.69 13.88
CA TYR A 451 -14.35 2.53 13.92
C TYR A 451 -15.03 1.30 14.52
N ASP A 452 -15.87 1.45 15.54
CA ASP A 452 -16.67 0.36 16.11
C ASP A 452 -17.58 -0.31 15.06
N LYS A 453 -18.18 0.48 14.17
CA LYS A 453 -19.00 -0.04 13.07
C LYS A 453 -18.16 -0.89 12.11
N ILE A 454 -16.96 -0.43 11.76
CA ILE A 454 -16.06 -1.14 10.85
C ILE A 454 -15.57 -2.44 11.49
N ARG A 455 -15.14 -2.39 12.76
CA ARG A 455 -14.75 -3.60 13.51
C ARG A 455 -15.86 -4.63 13.59
N LYS A 456 -17.10 -4.18 13.76
CA LYS A 456 -18.26 -5.08 13.73
C LYS A 456 -18.42 -5.76 12.37
N THR A 457 -18.22 -5.03 11.27
CA THR A 457 -18.22 -5.59 9.91
C THR A 457 -17.06 -6.58 9.75
N ASN A 458 -15.83 -6.21 10.13
CA ASN A 458 -14.66 -7.08 10.08
C ASN A 458 -14.88 -8.38 10.85
N TYR A 459 -15.41 -8.27 12.07
CA TYR A 459 -15.73 -9.43 12.90
C TYR A 459 -16.77 -10.34 12.24
N SER A 460 -17.84 -9.76 11.69
CA SER A 460 -18.86 -10.54 10.97
C SER A 460 -18.25 -11.25 9.75
N LEU A 461 -17.42 -10.56 8.98
CA LEU A 461 -16.78 -11.11 7.80
C LEU A 461 -15.80 -12.23 8.15
N HIS A 462 -14.97 -12.00 9.18
CA HIS A 462 -14.08 -12.98 9.76
C HIS A 462 -14.81 -14.28 10.13
N THR A 463 -15.90 -14.17 10.88
CA THR A 463 -16.68 -15.37 11.27
C THR A 463 -17.29 -16.10 10.07
N ALA A 464 -17.74 -15.37 9.05
CA ALA A 464 -18.28 -15.96 7.83
C ALA A 464 -17.20 -16.71 7.03
N VAL A 465 -16.05 -16.07 6.79
CA VAL A 465 -14.93 -16.70 6.08
C VAL A 465 -14.40 -17.89 6.86
N HIS A 466 -14.24 -17.78 8.19
CA HIS A 466 -13.83 -18.91 9.01
C HIS A 466 -14.79 -20.10 8.87
N ALA A 467 -16.10 -19.86 8.91
CA ALA A 467 -17.12 -20.88 8.71
C ALA A 467 -17.05 -21.52 7.31
N GLU A 468 -16.76 -20.74 6.26
CA GLU A 468 -16.52 -21.25 4.90
C GLU A 468 -15.29 -22.16 4.87
N LEU A 469 -14.17 -21.72 5.46
CA LEU A 469 -12.91 -22.48 5.48
C LEU A 469 -13.04 -23.82 6.22
N ARG A 470 -13.84 -23.91 7.31
CA ARG A 470 -14.06 -25.20 7.99
C ARG A 470 -14.72 -26.24 7.08
N LYS A 471 -15.57 -25.80 6.15
CA LYS A 471 -16.28 -26.70 5.22
C LYS A 471 -15.36 -27.24 4.13
N LEU A 472 -14.40 -26.42 3.68
CA LEU A 472 -13.54 -26.74 2.54
C LEU A 472 -12.44 -27.74 2.86
N LYS A 473 -12.10 -27.98 4.14
CA LYS A 473 -10.99 -28.82 4.65
C LYS A 473 -9.58 -28.41 4.19
N LYS A 474 -9.42 -27.86 2.98
CA LYS A 474 -8.21 -27.26 2.42
C LYS A 474 -8.59 -26.04 1.57
N ILE A 475 -7.76 -25.01 1.58
CA ILE A 475 -7.88 -23.87 0.67
C ILE A 475 -7.13 -24.25 -0.61
N GLU A 476 -7.83 -24.39 -1.73
CA GLU A 476 -7.19 -24.55 -3.03
C GLU A 476 -6.60 -23.20 -3.48
N ASN A 477 -5.33 -23.22 -3.92
CA ASN A 477 -4.58 -22.03 -4.37
C ASN A 477 -4.72 -20.83 -3.41
N PRO A 478 -4.30 -20.96 -2.13
CA PRO A 478 -4.50 -19.90 -1.16
C PRO A 478 -3.73 -18.64 -1.56
N PRO A 479 -4.29 -17.44 -1.35
CA PRO A 479 -3.52 -16.21 -1.48
C PRO A 479 -2.43 -16.20 -0.40
N LEU A 480 -1.18 -16.06 -0.82
CA LEU A 480 0.01 -16.01 0.05
C LEU A 480 0.70 -14.65 0.03
N ARG A 481 0.62 -13.93 -1.09
CA ARG A 481 1.10 -12.55 -1.25
C ARG A 481 0.05 -11.69 -1.90
N TYR A 482 0.18 -10.39 -1.70
CA TYR A 482 -0.57 -9.38 -2.42
C TYR A 482 0.29 -8.13 -2.60
N PHE A 483 -0.05 -7.30 -3.57
CA PHE A 483 0.39 -5.92 -3.60
C PHE A 483 -0.67 -5.01 -4.22
N SER A 484 -0.52 -3.71 -3.95
CA SER A 484 -1.31 -2.64 -4.53
C SER A 484 -0.46 -1.86 -5.51
N ARG A 485 -0.78 -1.90 -6.81
CA ARG A 485 -0.15 -1.00 -7.80
C ARG A 485 -0.44 0.46 -7.47
N ARG A 486 -1.64 0.77 -6.96
CA ARG A 486 -2.04 2.12 -6.52
C ARG A 486 -1.16 2.67 -5.39
N SER A 487 -0.57 1.80 -4.57
CA SER A 487 0.32 2.21 -3.47
C SER A 487 1.80 2.24 -3.90
N MET A 488 2.13 1.74 -5.09
CA MET A 488 3.49 1.74 -5.60
C MET A 488 3.84 3.04 -6.30
N VAL A 489 5.02 3.59 -5.97
CA VAL A 489 5.58 4.74 -6.70
C VAL A 489 5.64 4.41 -8.19
N GLY A 490 5.10 5.30 -9.02
CA GLY A 490 4.97 5.12 -10.46
C GLY A 490 3.94 4.08 -10.92
N ARG A 491 3.10 3.54 -10.03
CA ARG A 491 2.14 2.47 -10.36
C ARG A 491 2.81 1.26 -11.02
N ILE A 492 4.07 1.01 -10.66
CA ILE A 492 4.84 -0.11 -11.20
C ILE A 492 4.22 -1.44 -10.78
N ASP A 493 4.32 -2.41 -11.68
CA ASP A 493 3.95 -3.79 -11.38
C ASP A 493 5.19 -4.53 -10.87
N ILE A 494 5.26 -4.74 -9.55
CA ILE A 494 6.39 -5.44 -8.94
C ILE A 494 6.27 -6.96 -9.02
N SER A 495 5.18 -7.51 -9.56
CA SER A 495 5.02 -8.96 -9.69
C SER A 495 6.10 -9.58 -10.57
N ALA A 496 6.69 -8.81 -11.48
CA ALA A 496 7.87 -9.21 -12.26
C ALA A 496 9.10 -9.59 -11.39
N LEU A 497 9.14 -9.14 -10.13
CA LEU A 497 10.18 -9.47 -9.16
C LEU A 497 9.89 -10.77 -8.40
N TRP A 498 8.66 -11.30 -8.46
CA TRP A 498 8.16 -12.43 -7.69
C TRP A 498 8.00 -13.66 -8.58
N LYS A 499 9.12 -14.17 -9.11
CA LYS A 499 9.12 -15.27 -10.10
C LYS A 499 8.55 -16.58 -9.53
N GLU A 500 8.58 -16.74 -8.22
CA GLU A 500 8.08 -17.90 -7.47
C GLU A 500 6.58 -17.82 -7.11
N PHE A 501 5.91 -16.73 -7.49
CA PHE A 501 4.50 -16.49 -7.20
C PHE A 501 3.69 -16.37 -8.49
N ILE A 502 2.51 -16.97 -8.50
CA ILE A 502 1.60 -16.95 -9.64
C ILE A 502 0.42 -16.04 -9.30
N PRO A 503 0.08 -15.05 -10.14
CA PRO A 503 -1.07 -14.19 -9.90
C PRO A 503 -2.35 -15.04 -9.88
N LEU A 504 -3.19 -14.81 -8.87
CA LEU A 504 -4.53 -15.36 -8.85
C LEU A 504 -5.41 -14.57 -9.83
N GLU A 505 -6.29 -15.30 -10.52
CA GLU A 505 -7.25 -14.68 -11.42
C GLU A 505 -8.16 -13.68 -10.68
N ASN A 506 -8.50 -12.58 -11.35
CA ASN A 506 -9.41 -11.60 -10.80
C ASN A 506 -10.81 -12.22 -10.70
N ILE A 507 -11.33 -12.27 -9.47
CA ILE A 507 -12.63 -12.88 -9.20
C ILE A 507 -13.73 -11.85 -9.50
N ARG A 508 -14.71 -12.25 -10.30
CA ARG A 508 -15.98 -11.52 -10.47
C ARG A 508 -16.69 -11.39 -9.12
N GLY A 509 -17.07 -10.17 -8.76
CA GLY A 509 -17.86 -9.92 -7.57
C GLY A 509 -19.28 -10.46 -7.67
N ARG A 510 -20.02 -10.40 -6.55
CA ARG A 510 -21.44 -10.79 -6.55
C ARG A 510 -22.26 -9.75 -7.33
N PRO A 511 -23.41 -10.15 -7.90
CA PRO A 511 -24.31 -9.21 -8.56
C PRO A 511 -24.75 -8.13 -7.58
N ILE A 512 -24.66 -6.88 -8.01
CA ILE A 512 -25.13 -5.71 -7.27
C ILE A 512 -26.57 -5.45 -7.68
N ARG A 513 -27.46 -5.30 -6.70
CA ARG A 513 -28.83 -4.86 -6.97
C ARG A 513 -28.84 -3.37 -7.28
N VAL A 514 -28.80 -3.04 -8.57
CA VAL A 514 -28.81 -1.65 -9.03
C VAL A 514 -30.21 -1.23 -9.50
N LYS A 515 -30.50 0.07 -9.39
CA LYS A 515 -31.69 0.66 -10.02
C LYS A 515 -31.46 0.75 -11.53
N GLU A 516 -32.52 0.64 -12.33
CA GLU A 516 -32.44 0.76 -13.80
C GLU A 516 -31.73 2.05 -14.24
N LYS A 517 -32.05 3.20 -13.61
CA LYS A 517 -31.36 4.48 -13.85
C LYS A 517 -29.84 4.44 -13.59
N PHE A 518 -29.36 3.55 -12.73
CA PHE A 518 -27.91 3.37 -12.54
C PHE A 518 -27.32 2.54 -13.68
N TYR A 519 -27.98 1.47 -14.09
CA TYR A 519 -27.58 0.66 -15.24
C TYR A 519 -27.50 1.51 -16.53
N SER A 520 -28.52 2.31 -16.84
CA SER A 520 -28.50 3.21 -18.00
C SER A 520 -27.34 4.20 -17.93
N ARG A 521 -27.07 4.78 -16.76
CA ARG A 521 -25.92 5.69 -16.58
C ARG A 521 -24.57 5.01 -16.75
N LEU A 522 -24.43 3.74 -16.32
CA LEU A 522 -23.20 2.97 -16.57
C LEU A 522 -22.95 2.80 -18.06
N ILE A 523 -23.99 2.53 -18.85
CA ILE A 523 -23.87 2.39 -20.31
C ILE A 523 -23.61 3.73 -20.98
N GLU A 524 -24.35 4.78 -20.60
CA GLU A 524 -24.27 6.09 -21.26
C GLU A 524 -22.99 6.87 -20.92
N ARG A 525 -22.46 6.70 -19.70
CA ARG A 525 -21.39 7.56 -19.15
C ARG A 525 -20.17 6.80 -18.68
N GLY A 526 -20.23 5.48 -18.64
CA GLY A 526 -19.10 4.66 -18.25
C GLY A 526 -18.05 4.61 -19.36
N THR A 527 -16.78 4.52 -18.97
CA THR A 527 -15.69 4.26 -19.90
C THR A 527 -15.45 2.76 -20.01
N PRO A 528 -15.72 2.15 -21.17
CA PRO A 528 -15.46 0.74 -21.39
C PRO A 528 -13.96 0.46 -21.40
N ILE A 529 -13.56 -0.66 -20.80
CA ILE A 529 -12.16 -1.06 -20.59
C ILE A 529 -11.84 -2.31 -21.40
N GLU A 530 -12.67 -3.34 -21.26
CA GLU A 530 -12.41 -4.68 -21.78
C GLU A 530 -13.73 -5.44 -21.94
N GLU A 531 -13.84 -6.21 -23.02
CA GLU A 531 -14.99 -7.07 -23.28
C GLU A 531 -14.57 -8.55 -23.15
N TYR A 532 -15.28 -9.29 -22.31
CA TYR A 532 -15.13 -10.74 -22.15
C TYR A 532 -16.20 -11.41 -23.01
N GLU A 533 -15.91 -11.52 -24.32
CA GLU A 533 -16.88 -11.97 -25.32
C GLU A 533 -17.48 -13.35 -25.01
N SER A 534 -16.65 -14.29 -24.55
CA SER A 534 -17.05 -15.65 -24.16
C SER A 534 -18.12 -15.67 -23.06
N GLU A 535 -18.10 -14.67 -22.17
CA GLU A 535 -19.04 -14.53 -21.06
C GLU A 535 -20.15 -13.51 -21.33
N GLY A 536 -20.03 -12.72 -22.41
CA GLY A 536 -20.92 -11.59 -22.70
C GLY A 536 -20.84 -10.47 -21.66
N LEU A 537 -19.67 -10.30 -21.02
CA LEU A 537 -19.44 -9.30 -19.99
C LEU A 537 -18.62 -8.12 -20.52
N LEU A 538 -18.92 -6.92 -20.03
CA LEU A 538 -18.19 -5.70 -20.36
C LEU A 538 -17.68 -5.03 -19.07
N LEU A 539 -16.37 -4.86 -18.96
CA LEU A 539 -15.73 -4.09 -17.89
C LEU A 539 -15.85 -2.59 -18.17
N ILE A 540 -16.43 -1.85 -17.24
CA ILE A 540 -16.68 -0.41 -17.35
C ILE A 540 -16.13 0.30 -16.12
N TYR A 541 -15.43 1.41 -16.34
CA TYR A 541 -15.08 2.38 -15.30
C TYR A 541 -16.14 3.48 -15.21
N TYR A 542 -16.68 3.72 -14.01
CA TYR A 542 -17.66 4.78 -13.76
C TYR A 542 -17.59 5.27 -12.32
N SER A 543 -17.55 6.59 -12.12
CA SER A 543 -17.56 7.23 -10.79
C SER A 543 -16.52 6.61 -9.84
N ASP A 544 -15.28 6.49 -10.33
CA ASP A 544 -14.11 5.99 -9.60
C ASP A 544 -14.14 4.51 -9.21
N ASN A 545 -15.01 3.72 -9.86
CA ASN A 545 -15.16 2.29 -9.62
C ASN A 545 -15.23 1.51 -10.93
N TYR A 546 -14.85 0.24 -10.88
CA TYR A 546 -14.99 -0.69 -11.99
C TYR A 546 -16.20 -1.59 -11.78
N TYR A 547 -16.94 -1.83 -12.85
CA TYR A 547 -18.13 -2.68 -12.86
C TYR A 547 -18.06 -3.65 -14.03
N LEU A 548 -18.51 -4.89 -13.81
CA LEU A 548 -18.77 -5.82 -14.89
C LEU A 548 -20.26 -5.77 -15.25
N LEU A 549 -20.56 -5.44 -16.50
CA LEU A 549 -21.91 -5.47 -17.06
C LEU A 549 -22.16 -6.77 -17.78
N ASP A 550 -23.19 -7.49 -17.37
CA ASP A 550 -23.79 -8.56 -18.16
C ASP A 550 -24.90 -7.96 -19.02
N ARG A 551 -24.58 -7.68 -20.27
CA ARG A 551 -25.50 -7.03 -21.22
C ARG A 551 -26.69 -7.93 -21.55
N LYS A 552 -26.51 -9.26 -21.54
CA LYS A 552 -27.55 -10.24 -21.86
C LYS A 552 -28.61 -10.29 -20.77
N ASN A 553 -28.18 -10.37 -19.50
CA ASN A 553 -29.09 -10.50 -18.36
C ASN A 553 -29.41 -9.17 -17.66
N LYS A 554 -28.89 -8.04 -18.16
CA LYS A 554 -29.00 -6.70 -17.55
C LYS A 554 -28.57 -6.68 -16.08
N LYS A 555 -27.49 -7.40 -15.75
CA LYS A 555 -26.95 -7.48 -14.39
C LYS A 555 -25.66 -6.68 -14.29
N VAL A 556 -25.43 -6.09 -13.11
CA VAL A 556 -24.18 -5.40 -12.77
C VAL A 556 -23.49 -6.19 -11.69
N PHE A 557 -22.20 -6.41 -11.84
CA PHE A 557 -21.35 -7.06 -10.86
C PHE A 557 -20.31 -6.07 -10.40
N ASP A 558 -19.96 -6.20 -9.13
CA ASP A 558 -18.75 -5.56 -8.62
C ASP A 558 -17.54 -6.16 -9.33
N TYR A 559 -16.53 -5.34 -9.62
CA TYR A 559 -15.27 -5.80 -10.19
C TYR A 559 -14.13 -5.38 -9.29
N ARG A 560 -13.36 -6.36 -8.82
CA ARG A 560 -12.11 -6.11 -8.09
C ARG A 560 -11.19 -5.29 -8.98
N ASP A 561 -10.76 -4.13 -8.51
CA ASP A 561 -9.67 -3.40 -9.16
C ASP A 561 -8.34 -4.10 -8.84
N PRO A 562 -7.69 -4.78 -9.81
CA PRO A 562 -6.39 -5.42 -9.58
C PRO A 562 -5.29 -4.41 -9.24
N ASP A 563 -5.49 -3.11 -9.51
CA ASP A 563 -4.52 -2.10 -9.09
C ASP A 563 -4.62 -1.80 -7.59
N TYR A 564 -5.71 -2.19 -6.92
CA TYR A 564 -5.89 -2.04 -5.47
C TYR A 564 -5.35 -3.26 -4.73
N PHE A 565 -5.75 -4.47 -5.13
CA PHE A 565 -5.14 -5.71 -4.64
C PHE A 565 -5.01 -6.73 -5.76
N GLN A 566 -3.78 -7.08 -6.10
CA GLN A 566 -3.47 -8.27 -6.88
C GLN A 566 -2.94 -9.34 -5.92
N PHE A 567 -3.60 -10.49 -5.89
CA PHE A 567 -3.24 -11.62 -5.02
C PHE A 567 -2.43 -12.65 -5.78
N PHE A 568 -1.59 -13.38 -5.05
CA PHE A 568 -0.70 -14.39 -5.60
C PHE A 568 -0.72 -15.65 -4.75
N THR A 569 -0.66 -16.80 -5.39
CA THR A 569 -0.38 -18.10 -4.75
C THR A 569 1.08 -18.47 -4.94
N GLY A 570 1.62 -19.32 -4.07
CA GLY A 570 2.93 -19.92 -4.30
C GLY A 570 2.90 -20.82 -5.54
N ALA A 571 3.99 -20.85 -6.31
CA ALA A 571 4.21 -21.87 -7.31
C ALA A 571 4.09 -23.24 -6.61
N ARG A 572 3.29 -24.17 -7.18
CA ARG A 572 3.23 -25.54 -6.65
C ARG A 572 4.64 -26.13 -6.78
N SER A 573 5.33 -26.30 -5.66
CA SER A 573 6.55 -27.12 -5.55
C SER A 573 6.22 -28.59 -5.80
#